data_AF-A0A8T6NW42-F1
#
_entry.id   AF-A0A8T6NW42-F1
#
_cell.length_a   1.000
_cell.length_b   1.000
_cell.length_c   1.000
_cell.angle_alpha   90.00
_cell.angle_beta   90.00
_cell.angle_gamma   90.00
#
_symmetry.space_group_name_H-M   'P 1'
#
loop_
_entity.id
_entity.type
_entity.pdbx_description
1 polymer ?
#
loop_
_entity_poly.entity_id
_entity_poly.type
_entity_poly.pdbx_seq_one_letter_code
_entity_poly.pdbx_strand_id
1 'polypeptide(L)'
;MASGNGSLRTAGMVLIGLGVAFLLSMLIPGFGQFIWAAAFLGAAFFVYSIYSRDHSKWGWLLGAYSLAVPGVLLLLGMLPFDGLVVAGFIASFGLPFLYAYTIRRDQWAWLIPAAMFLLPASAVLLGVIWAAIPVVLIVAGVYLLVRASGKREEETPAAAAPVQSNGHRKTEQEKKNPVVESRPISGPEADFGA
;
A
#
# COMPACT_ATOMS: atom_id res chain seq x y z
N MET A 1 -5.85 27.18 -54.84
CA MET A 1 -6.20 27.29 -53.40
C MET A 1 -7.49 26.50 -53.17
N ALA A 2 -7.41 25.24 -52.73
CA ALA A 2 -8.57 24.34 -52.58
C ALA A 2 -8.40 23.38 -51.38
N SER A 3 -8.10 23.94 -50.20
CA SER A 3 -7.83 23.16 -48.97
C SER A 3 -8.73 23.60 -47.79
N GLY A 4 -10.00 23.91 -48.05
CA GLY A 4 -10.95 24.38 -47.03
C GLY A 4 -11.89 23.32 -46.44
N ASN A 5 -12.27 22.31 -47.23
CA ASN A 5 -13.42 21.44 -46.86
C ASN A 5 -13.07 20.25 -45.96
N GLY A 6 -11.79 19.91 -45.83
CA GLY A 6 -11.35 18.80 -44.97
C GLY A 6 -11.62 19.09 -43.49
N SER A 7 -11.34 20.32 -43.03
CA SER A 7 -11.43 20.69 -41.62
C SER A 7 -12.85 20.59 -41.04
N LEU A 8 -13.86 21.06 -41.80
CA LEU A 8 -15.28 21.01 -41.38
C LEU A 8 -15.80 19.57 -41.22
N ARG A 9 -15.40 18.66 -42.12
CA ARG A 9 -15.79 17.24 -42.02
C ARG A 9 -15.15 16.57 -40.82
N THR A 10 -13.86 16.81 -40.59
CA THR A 10 -13.16 16.26 -39.43
C THR A 10 -13.76 16.78 -38.13
N ALA A 11 -14.04 18.09 -38.05
CA ALA A 11 -14.69 18.70 -36.89
C ALA A 11 -16.09 18.09 -36.63
N GLY A 12 -16.90 17.91 -37.68
CA GLY A 12 -18.21 17.27 -37.57
C GLY A 12 -18.13 15.82 -37.05
N MET A 13 -17.20 15.01 -37.56
CA MET A 13 -17.00 13.64 -37.09
C MET A 13 -16.52 13.59 -35.63
N VAL A 14 -15.60 14.48 -35.25
CA VAL A 14 -15.13 14.58 -33.85
C VAL A 14 -16.28 14.95 -32.93
N LEU A 15 -17.14 15.91 -33.31
CA LEU A 15 -18.28 16.33 -32.50
C LEU A 15 -19.30 15.20 -32.30
N ILE A 16 -19.61 14.44 -33.37
CA ILE A 16 -20.51 13.29 -33.30
C ILE A 16 -19.92 12.22 -32.38
N GLY A 17 -18.62 11.91 -32.54
CA GLY A 17 -17.92 10.96 -31.67
C GLY A 17 -17.95 11.38 -30.20
N LEU A 18 -17.73 12.67 -29.92
CA LEU A 18 -17.80 13.24 -28.58
C LEU A 18 -19.21 13.12 -27.98
N GLY A 19 -20.25 13.38 -28.78
CA GLY A 19 -21.65 13.26 -28.37
C GLY A 19 -22.05 11.81 -28.05
N VAL A 20 -21.64 10.85 -28.87
CA VAL A 20 -21.87 9.42 -28.62
C VAL A 20 -21.15 8.95 -27.35
N ALA A 21 -19.89 9.36 -27.18
CA ALA A 21 -19.11 9.07 -25.97
C ALA A 21 -19.78 9.65 -24.71
N PHE A 22 -20.33 10.86 -24.81
CA PHE A 22 -21.06 11.51 -23.72
C PHE A 22 -22.36 10.77 -23.36
N LEU A 23 -23.15 10.38 -24.37
CA LEU A 23 -24.37 9.57 -24.19
C LEU A 23 -24.06 8.22 -23.52
N LEU A 24 -23.03 7.51 -23.97
CA LEU A 24 -22.57 6.27 -23.36
C LEU A 24 -22.12 6.48 -21.91
N SER A 25 -21.45 7.60 -21.62
CA SER A 25 -21.06 7.96 -20.25
C SER A 25 -22.25 8.20 -19.32
N MET A 26 -23.38 8.66 -19.87
CA MET A 26 -24.60 8.85 -19.09
C MET A 26 -25.38 7.55 -18.91
N LEU A 27 -25.30 6.63 -19.88
CA LEU A 27 -26.03 5.37 -19.89
C LEU A 27 -25.39 4.28 -19.02
N ILE A 28 -24.06 4.24 -18.95
CA ILE A 28 -23.31 3.20 -18.23
C ILE A 28 -22.50 3.86 -17.11
N PRO A 29 -22.86 3.63 -15.83
CA PRO A 29 -22.07 4.12 -14.70
C PRO A 29 -20.62 3.66 -14.80
N GLY A 30 -19.68 4.59 -14.72
CA GLY A 30 -18.24 4.32 -14.84
C GLY A 30 -17.70 4.26 -16.27
N PHE A 31 -18.52 4.36 -17.32
CA PHE A 31 -18.02 4.35 -18.71
C PHE A 31 -17.07 5.52 -19.02
N GLY A 32 -17.39 6.72 -18.53
CA GLY A 32 -16.49 7.87 -18.65
C GLY A 32 -15.09 7.61 -18.09
N GLN A 33 -15.00 6.85 -16.99
CA GLN A 33 -13.74 6.47 -16.36
C GLN A 33 -12.89 5.57 -17.27
N PHE A 34 -13.51 4.65 -18.01
CA PHE A 34 -12.81 3.85 -19.02
C PHE A 34 -12.27 4.67 -20.18
N ILE A 35 -13.04 5.67 -20.67
CA ILE A 35 -12.57 6.56 -21.74
C ILE A 35 -11.33 7.30 -21.28
N TRP A 36 -11.37 7.90 -20.08
CA TRP A 36 -10.22 8.62 -19.53
C TRP A 36 -9.04 7.68 -19.28
N ALA A 37 -9.27 6.50 -18.70
CA ALA A 37 -8.24 5.49 -18.50
C ALA A 37 -7.56 5.10 -19.82
N ALA A 38 -8.34 4.82 -20.85
CA ALA A 38 -7.84 4.49 -22.18
C ALA A 38 -7.07 5.66 -22.82
N ALA A 39 -7.55 6.90 -22.65
CA ALA A 39 -6.85 8.09 -23.13
C ALA A 39 -5.49 8.26 -22.44
N PHE A 40 -5.42 8.13 -21.11
CA PHE A 40 -4.18 8.22 -20.36
C PHE A 40 -3.19 7.10 -20.71
N LEU A 41 -3.67 5.86 -20.80
CA LEU A 41 -2.84 4.71 -21.19
C LEU A 41 -2.36 4.82 -22.64
N GLY A 42 -3.23 5.27 -23.56
CA GLY A 42 -2.85 5.52 -24.95
C GLY A 42 -1.80 6.62 -25.07
N ALA A 43 -1.95 7.71 -24.34
CA ALA A 43 -0.96 8.78 -24.28
C ALA A 43 0.37 8.30 -23.67
N ALA A 44 0.31 7.56 -22.57
CA ALA A 44 1.48 6.97 -21.93
C ALA A 44 2.23 6.03 -22.89
N PHE A 45 1.50 5.15 -23.59
CA PHE A 45 2.03 4.25 -24.59
C PHE A 45 2.67 4.99 -25.76
N PHE A 46 2.03 6.07 -26.23
CA PHE A 46 2.58 6.92 -27.28
C PHE A 46 3.90 7.57 -26.86
N VAL A 47 3.95 8.17 -25.67
CA VAL A 47 5.19 8.77 -25.13
C VAL A 47 6.26 7.71 -24.93
N TYR A 48 5.90 6.54 -24.39
CA TYR A 48 6.82 5.41 -24.25
C TYR A 48 7.36 4.93 -25.61
N SER A 49 6.52 4.91 -26.64
CA SER A 49 6.94 4.55 -28.00
C SER A 49 7.92 5.56 -28.61
N ILE A 50 7.89 6.83 -28.21
CA ILE A 50 8.91 7.81 -28.60
C ILE A 50 10.21 7.53 -27.86
N TYR A 51 10.12 7.26 -26.55
CA TYR A 51 11.27 6.92 -25.72
C TYR A 51 11.99 5.66 -26.19
N SER A 52 11.25 4.62 -26.63
CA SER A 52 11.85 3.36 -27.11
C SER A 52 12.66 3.53 -28.40
N ARG A 53 12.47 4.62 -29.14
CA ARG A 53 13.27 4.96 -30.33
C ARG A 53 14.54 5.75 -29.98
N ASP A 54 14.55 6.44 -28.85
CA ASP A 54 15.65 7.32 -28.44
C ASP A 54 15.83 7.30 -26.91
N HIS A 55 16.59 6.30 -26.44
CA HIS A 55 16.85 6.10 -25.02
C HIS A 55 17.68 7.21 -24.37
N SER A 56 18.25 8.14 -25.15
CA SER A 56 19.03 9.26 -24.59
C SER A 56 18.14 10.25 -23.82
N LYS A 57 16.86 10.33 -24.18
CA LYS A 57 15.91 11.31 -23.61
C LYS A 57 15.11 10.70 -22.46
N TRP A 58 15.82 10.44 -21.38
CA TRP A 58 15.27 9.86 -20.14
C TRP A 58 14.05 10.59 -19.56
N GLY A 59 13.91 11.90 -19.81
CA GLY A 59 12.75 12.68 -19.36
C GLY A 59 11.40 12.18 -19.92
N TRP A 60 11.36 11.58 -21.11
CA TRP A 60 10.11 11.04 -21.67
C TRP A 60 9.63 9.80 -20.91
N LEU A 61 10.53 9.01 -20.34
CA LEU A 61 10.15 7.86 -19.52
C LEU A 61 9.35 8.32 -18.29
N LEU A 62 9.80 9.40 -17.64
CA LEU A 62 9.09 10.00 -16.50
C LEU A 62 7.69 10.47 -16.92
N GLY A 63 7.57 11.13 -18.08
CA GLY A 63 6.28 11.56 -18.62
C GLY A 63 5.35 10.38 -18.93
N ALA A 64 5.87 9.33 -19.57
CA ALA A 64 5.10 8.11 -19.86
C ALA A 64 4.58 7.46 -18.57
N TYR A 65 5.43 7.32 -17.55
CA TYR A 65 5.02 6.79 -16.25
C TYR A 65 3.96 7.67 -15.58
N SER A 66 4.16 8.99 -15.61
CA SER A 66 3.22 9.94 -14.99
C SER A 66 1.83 9.90 -15.62
N LEU A 67 1.74 9.56 -16.91
CA LEU A 67 0.46 9.35 -17.62
C LEU A 67 -0.10 7.94 -17.39
N ALA A 68 0.76 6.92 -17.32
CA ALA A 68 0.32 5.54 -17.14
C ALA A 68 -0.36 5.34 -15.78
N VAL A 69 0.19 5.92 -14.71
CA VAL A 69 -0.30 5.75 -13.33
C VAL A 69 -1.78 6.15 -13.17
N PRO A 70 -2.22 7.37 -13.51
CA PRO A 70 -3.64 7.71 -13.42
C PRO A 70 -4.50 6.89 -14.39
N GLY A 71 -3.97 6.49 -15.55
CA GLY A 71 -4.67 5.61 -16.48
C GLY A 71 -4.98 4.22 -15.89
N VAL A 72 -3.97 3.57 -15.29
CA VAL A 72 -4.13 2.31 -14.57
C VAL A 72 -5.04 2.51 -13.36
N LEU A 73 -4.89 3.59 -12.60
CA LEU A 73 -5.72 3.86 -11.44
C LEU A 73 -7.19 4.05 -11.82
N LEU A 74 -7.48 4.81 -12.88
CA LEU A 74 -8.84 4.94 -13.37
C LEU A 74 -9.40 3.59 -13.82
N LEU A 75 -8.59 2.73 -14.43
CA LEU A 75 -9.01 1.35 -14.75
C LEU A 75 -9.31 0.54 -13.48
N LEU A 76 -8.52 0.73 -12.42
CA LEU A 76 -8.66 0.07 -11.12
C LEU A 76 -9.73 0.70 -10.23
N GLY A 77 -10.14 1.95 -10.45
CA GLY A 77 -11.06 2.70 -9.57
C GLY A 77 -12.49 2.18 -9.58
N MET A 78 -12.75 1.01 -10.17
CA MET A 78 -13.89 0.16 -9.84
C MET A 78 -13.71 -0.56 -8.49
N LEU A 79 -12.48 -0.63 -7.96
CA LEU A 79 -12.20 -1.09 -6.61
C LEU A 79 -12.49 0.04 -5.61
N PRO A 80 -13.00 -0.30 -4.41
CA PRO A 80 -13.14 0.68 -3.35
C PRO A 80 -11.77 1.33 -3.07
N PHE A 81 -11.75 2.66 -2.92
CA PHE A 81 -10.57 3.40 -2.50
C PHE A 81 -10.25 3.06 -1.04
N ASP A 82 -9.67 1.90 -0.83
CA ASP A 82 -9.09 1.51 0.44
C ASP A 82 -7.72 2.19 0.62
N GLY A 83 -7.22 2.20 1.86
CA GLY A 83 -5.92 2.79 2.17
C GLY A 83 -4.78 2.17 1.35
N LEU A 84 -4.91 0.92 0.93
CA LEU A 84 -3.89 0.22 0.15
C LEU A 84 -3.81 0.76 -1.29
N VAL A 85 -4.95 0.96 -1.95
CA VAL A 85 -5.04 1.53 -3.30
C VAL A 85 -4.51 2.96 -3.29
N VAL A 86 -4.86 3.75 -2.28
CA VAL A 86 -4.35 5.13 -2.13
C VAL A 86 -2.83 5.13 -1.90
N ALA A 87 -2.32 4.28 -1.01
CA ALA A 87 -0.87 4.16 -0.78
C ALA A 87 -0.13 3.74 -2.06
N GLY A 88 -0.64 2.73 -2.77
CA GLY A 88 -0.08 2.26 -4.04
C GLY A 88 -0.09 3.36 -5.11
N PHE A 89 -1.16 4.14 -5.19
CA PHE A 89 -1.26 5.27 -6.11
C PHE A 89 -0.20 6.33 -5.85
N ILE A 90 -0.08 6.79 -4.59
CA ILE A 90 0.92 7.79 -4.22
C ILE A 90 2.33 7.25 -4.46
N ALA A 91 2.61 6.00 -4.08
CA ALA A 91 3.90 5.36 -4.30
C ALA A 91 4.27 5.28 -5.79
N SER A 92 3.28 5.07 -6.66
CA SER A 92 3.49 4.95 -8.11
C SER A 92 4.02 6.24 -8.74
N PHE A 93 3.74 7.42 -8.17
CA PHE A 93 4.37 8.67 -8.60
C PHE A 93 5.80 8.82 -8.07
N GLY A 94 6.10 8.32 -6.86
CA GLY A 94 7.43 8.41 -6.26
C GLY A 94 8.45 7.43 -6.85
N LEU A 95 8.00 6.22 -7.22
CA LEU A 95 8.80 5.15 -7.78
C LEU A 95 9.66 5.54 -9.00
N PRO A 96 9.15 6.21 -10.04
CA PRO A 96 9.96 6.58 -11.19
C PRO A 96 11.09 7.56 -10.84
N PHE A 97 10.88 8.45 -9.86
CA PHE A 97 11.93 9.36 -9.37
C PHE A 97 12.97 8.61 -8.53
N LEU A 98 12.52 7.68 -7.68
CA LEU A 98 13.43 6.82 -6.92
C LEU A 98 14.30 5.99 -7.87
N TYR A 99 13.69 5.41 -8.92
CA TYR A 99 14.41 4.66 -9.94
C TYR A 99 15.44 5.53 -10.68
N ALA A 100 15.04 6.74 -11.11
CA ALA A 100 15.95 7.70 -11.74
C ALA A 100 17.15 8.03 -10.83
N TYR A 101 16.91 8.24 -9.53
CA TYR A 101 17.96 8.46 -8.54
C TYR A 101 18.90 7.26 -8.38
N THR A 102 18.38 6.02 -8.40
CA THR A 102 19.23 4.83 -8.26
C THR A 102 20.22 4.65 -9.41
N ILE A 103 19.86 5.09 -10.61
CA ILE A 103 20.72 5.02 -11.80
C ILE A 103 21.69 6.20 -11.86
N ARG A 104 21.24 7.41 -11.50
CA ARG A 104 22.03 8.65 -11.51
C ARG A 104 22.12 9.27 -10.12
N ARG A 105 22.97 8.68 -9.28
CA ARG A 105 23.15 9.12 -7.90
C ARG A 105 23.80 10.50 -7.76
N ASP A 106 24.39 11.02 -8.84
CA ASP A 106 24.90 12.38 -8.94
C ASP A 106 23.77 13.44 -8.93
N GLN A 107 22.52 13.04 -9.23
CA GLN A 107 21.39 13.95 -9.34
C GLN A 107 20.46 13.86 -8.13
N TRP A 108 20.92 14.42 -7.00
CA TRP A 108 20.21 14.41 -5.71
C TRP A 108 18.84 15.09 -5.75
N ALA A 109 18.62 15.99 -6.72
CA ALA A 109 17.34 16.67 -6.91
C ALA A 109 16.16 15.71 -7.11
N TRP A 110 16.37 14.51 -7.68
CA TRP A 110 15.31 13.51 -7.87
C TRP A 110 14.86 12.84 -6.57
N LEU A 111 15.68 12.90 -5.52
CA LEU A 111 15.34 12.32 -4.23
C LEU A 111 14.22 13.09 -3.54
N ILE A 112 14.11 14.39 -3.78
CA ILE A 112 13.11 15.26 -3.15
C ILE A 112 11.70 14.87 -3.59
N PRO A 113 11.36 14.82 -4.90
CA PRO A 113 10.05 14.34 -5.34
C PRO A 113 9.80 12.90 -4.90
N ALA A 114 10.80 12.01 -5.01
CA ALA A 114 10.68 10.62 -4.60
C ALA A 114 10.23 10.52 -3.13
N ALA A 115 10.93 11.19 -2.22
CA ALA A 115 10.61 11.21 -0.80
C ALA A 115 9.23 11.83 -0.53
N MET A 116 8.88 12.91 -1.23
CA MET A 116 7.60 13.60 -1.07
C MET A 116 6.39 12.71 -1.36
N PHE A 117 6.53 11.75 -2.29
CA PHE A 117 5.48 10.77 -2.60
C PHE A 117 5.61 9.48 -1.78
N LEU A 118 6.83 8.95 -1.58
CA LEU A 118 7.02 7.68 -0.88
C LEU A 118 6.78 7.78 0.63
N LEU A 119 7.03 8.92 1.26
CA LEU A 119 6.81 9.09 2.69
C LEU A 119 5.31 9.02 3.06
N PRO A 120 4.40 9.80 2.44
CA PRO A 120 2.97 9.63 2.68
C PRO A 120 2.46 8.23 2.31
N ALA A 121 2.93 7.67 1.18
CA ALA A 121 2.54 6.32 0.77
C ALA A 121 2.90 5.26 1.83
N SER A 122 4.12 5.31 2.36
CA SER A 122 4.56 4.40 3.42
C SER A 122 3.81 4.63 4.73
N ALA A 123 3.48 5.87 5.09
CA ALA A 123 2.68 6.17 6.27
C ALA A 123 1.27 5.55 6.19
N VAL A 124 0.61 5.66 5.02
CA VAL A 124 -0.69 5.03 4.78
C VAL A 124 -0.56 3.50 4.83
N LEU A 125 0.48 2.94 4.21
CA LEU A 125 0.74 1.50 4.21
C LEU A 125 0.95 0.95 5.63
N LEU A 126 1.71 1.67 6.47
CA LEU A 126 1.90 1.35 7.88
C LEU A 126 0.57 1.37 8.64
N GLY A 127 -0.29 2.35 8.39
CA GLY A 127 -1.62 2.40 8.97
C GLY A 127 -2.46 1.15 8.68
N VAL A 128 -2.39 0.64 7.45
CA VAL A 128 -3.05 -0.62 7.05
C VAL A 128 -2.44 -1.82 7.81
N ILE A 129 -1.12 -1.86 7.95
CA ILE A 129 -0.41 -2.94 8.67
C ILE A 129 -0.83 -2.96 10.16
N TRP A 130 -0.93 -1.81 10.80
CA TRP A 130 -1.39 -1.71 12.20
C TRP A 130 -2.81 -2.26 12.39
N ALA A 131 -3.70 -2.04 11.42
CA ALA A 131 -5.06 -2.58 11.45
C ALA A 131 -5.11 -4.11 11.23
N ALA A 132 -4.10 -4.71 10.58
CA ALA A 132 -4.05 -6.15 10.33
C ALA A 132 -3.65 -6.96 11.59
N ILE A 133 -2.87 -6.38 12.50
CA ILE A 133 -2.40 -7.03 13.74
C ILE A 133 -3.55 -7.64 14.58
N PRO A 134 -4.61 -6.90 14.94
CA PRO A 134 -5.71 -7.46 15.73
C PRO A 134 -6.44 -8.59 14.98
N VAL A 135 -6.60 -8.49 13.66
CA VAL A 135 -7.25 -9.53 12.85
C VAL A 135 -6.43 -10.82 12.89
N VAL A 136 -5.10 -10.73 12.72
CA VAL A 136 -4.19 -11.88 12.81
C VAL A 136 -4.24 -12.51 14.19
N LEU A 137 -4.28 -11.71 15.26
CA LEU A 137 -4.41 -12.20 16.64
C LEU A 137 -5.75 -12.94 16.86
N ILE A 138 -6.85 -12.43 16.33
CA ILE A 138 -8.17 -13.09 16.41
C ILE A 138 -8.13 -14.43 15.69
N VAL A 139 -7.63 -14.46 14.45
CA VAL A 139 -7.54 -15.71 13.66
C VAL A 139 -6.63 -16.74 14.36
N ALA A 140 -5.48 -16.30 14.88
CA ALA A 140 -4.57 -17.16 15.65
C ALA A 140 -5.22 -17.68 16.93
N GLY A 141 -5.97 -16.84 17.65
CA GLY A 141 -6.71 -17.22 18.85
C GLY A 141 -7.78 -18.28 18.56
N VAL A 142 -8.59 -18.07 17.52
CA VAL A 142 -9.61 -19.05 17.07
C VAL A 142 -8.96 -20.37 16.67
N TYR A 143 -7.87 -20.32 15.90
CA TYR A 143 -7.13 -21.51 15.49
C TYR A 143 -6.60 -22.32 16.69
N LEU A 144 -6.03 -21.64 17.69
CA LEU A 144 -5.57 -22.28 18.92
C LEU A 144 -6.73 -22.90 19.72
N LEU A 145 -7.89 -22.26 19.76
CA LEU A 145 -9.08 -22.77 20.47
C LEU A 145 -9.61 -24.07 19.84
N VAL A 146 -9.70 -24.10 18.51
CA VAL A 146 -10.10 -25.30 17.74
C VAL A 146 -9.10 -26.43 17.98
N ARG A 147 -7.80 -26.11 17.90
CA ARG A 147 -6.73 -27.08 18.13
C ARG A 147 -6.69 -27.62 19.57
N ALA A 148 -6.99 -26.79 20.56
CA ALA A 148 -7.02 -27.19 21.96
C ALA A 148 -8.23 -28.08 22.27
N SER A 149 -9.37 -27.82 21.63
CA SER A 149 -10.61 -28.57 21.83
C SER A 149 -10.50 -30.01 21.31
N GLY A 150 -9.82 -30.22 20.18
CA GLY A 150 -9.63 -31.56 19.60
C GLY A 150 -8.72 -32.51 20.39
N LYS A 151 -8.02 -32.04 21.43
CA LYS A 151 -7.15 -32.89 22.28
C LYS A 151 -7.81 -33.40 23.56
N ARG A 152 -9.06 -32.99 23.86
CA ARG A 152 -9.74 -33.35 25.12
C ARG A 152 -10.54 -34.65 25.08
N GLU A 153 -10.66 -35.31 23.93
CA GLU A 153 -11.51 -36.52 23.80
C GLU A 153 -10.80 -37.85 24.13
N GLU A 154 -9.49 -37.86 24.39
CA GLU A 154 -8.76 -39.10 24.72
C GLU A 154 -8.57 -39.38 26.22
N GLU A 155 -8.88 -38.44 27.11
CA GLU A 155 -9.03 -38.77 28.54
C GLU A 155 -10.40 -39.40 28.77
N THR A 156 -10.55 -40.63 28.28
CA THR A 156 -11.58 -41.56 28.75
C THR A 156 -11.45 -41.60 30.27
N PRO A 157 -12.52 -41.31 31.04
CA PRO A 157 -12.47 -41.34 32.49
C PRO A 157 -12.12 -42.75 32.95
N ALA A 158 -10.84 -42.97 33.26
CA ALA A 158 -10.40 -44.14 34.00
C ALA A 158 -11.18 -44.12 35.30
N ALA A 159 -12.02 -45.15 35.45
CA ALA A 159 -12.92 -45.39 36.55
C ALA A 159 -12.37 -44.88 37.88
N ALA A 160 -13.18 -44.08 38.57
CA ALA A 160 -12.93 -43.50 39.88
C ALA A 160 -12.22 -44.50 40.82
N ALA A 161 -10.92 -44.29 41.03
CA ALA A 161 -10.22 -44.90 42.14
C ALA A 161 -10.64 -44.20 43.43
N PRO A 162 -10.99 -44.95 44.50
CA PRO A 162 -11.50 -44.38 45.73
C PRO A 162 -10.47 -43.49 46.43
N VAL A 163 -10.99 -42.38 46.94
CA VAL A 163 -10.35 -41.34 47.75
C VAL A 163 -9.54 -41.95 48.89
N GLN A 164 -8.20 -41.93 48.79
CA GLN A 164 -7.34 -41.96 49.97
C GLN A 164 -7.18 -40.55 50.50
N SER A 165 -8.02 -40.24 51.49
CA SER A 165 -7.81 -39.16 52.44
C SER A 165 -6.51 -39.44 53.19
N ASN A 166 -5.42 -38.79 52.80
CA ASN A 166 -4.23 -38.68 53.63
C ASN A 166 -3.93 -37.21 53.86
N GLY A 167 -4.21 -36.79 55.08
CA GLY A 167 -3.93 -35.46 55.57
C GLY A 167 -2.43 -35.18 55.72
N HIS A 168 -2.18 -33.91 56.05
CA HIS A 168 -0.94 -33.35 56.61
C HIS A 168 0.24 -33.09 55.67
N ARG A 169 0.34 -31.83 55.22
CA ARG A 169 1.53 -30.98 55.41
C ARG A 169 1.18 -29.53 55.08
N LYS A 170 0.91 -28.71 56.11
CA LYS A 170 1.83 -27.68 56.64
C LYS A 170 2.37 -26.73 55.56
N THR A 171 1.71 -25.57 55.48
CA THR A 171 2.31 -24.23 55.49
C THR A 171 3.84 -24.18 55.39
N GLU A 172 4.35 -23.74 54.24
CA GLU A 172 5.61 -23.00 54.18
C GLU A 172 5.51 -21.92 53.09
N GLN A 173 5.03 -20.78 53.56
CA GLN A 173 4.91 -19.52 52.84
C GLN A 173 6.25 -18.78 53.01
N GLU A 174 7.31 -19.20 52.31
CA GLU A 174 8.59 -18.46 52.34
C GLU A 174 8.71 -17.47 51.17
N LYS A 175 8.20 -16.30 51.49
CA LYS A 175 8.51 -14.96 50.97
C LYS A 175 10.02 -14.76 50.75
N LYS A 176 10.48 -14.71 49.50
CA LYS A 176 11.74 -14.02 49.16
C LYS A 176 11.58 -13.17 47.91
N ASN A 177 11.16 -11.93 48.17
CA ASN A 177 11.10 -10.83 47.23
C ASN A 177 12.53 -10.25 47.09
N PRO A 178 13.17 -10.24 45.91
CA PRO A 178 14.44 -9.55 45.76
C PRO A 178 14.19 -8.04 45.71
N VAL A 179 14.72 -7.34 46.72
CA VAL A 179 14.93 -5.90 46.71
C VAL A 179 15.87 -5.59 45.54
N VAL A 180 15.33 -5.00 44.47
CA VAL A 180 16.13 -4.43 43.39
C VAL A 180 16.44 -2.99 43.78
N GLU A 181 17.66 -2.82 44.28
CA GLU A 181 18.28 -1.55 44.64
C GLU A 181 18.49 -0.71 43.37
N SER A 182 17.70 0.36 43.25
CA SER A 182 17.79 1.34 42.17
C SER A 182 19.06 2.17 42.34
N ARG A 183 20.07 1.94 41.48
CA ARG A 183 21.22 2.84 41.35
C ARG A 183 20.84 4.10 40.59
N PRO A 184 21.19 5.31 41.08
CA PRO A 184 21.03 6.53 40.29
C PRO A 184 22.03 6.53 39.12
N ILE A 185 21.52 6.72 37.91
CA ILE A 185 22.32 6.90 36.70
C ILE A 185 22.84 8.34 36.72
N SER A 186 24.11 8.51 37.07
CA SER A 186 24.87 9.74 36.87
C SER A 186 25.03 9.96 35.36
N GLY A 187 24.38 11.00 34.83
CA GLY A 187 24.58 11.44 33.45
C GLY A 187 25.87 12.25 33.31
N PRO A 188 26.64 12.10 32.22
CA PRO A 188 27.82 12.92 31.97
C PRO A 188 27.43 14.34 31.56
N GLU A 189 28.03 15.32 32.26
CA GLU A 189 28.12 16.72 31.84
C GLU A 189 28.72 16.78 30.43
N ALA A 190 27.94 17.26 29.46
CA ALA A 190 28.44 17.63 28.16
C ALA A 190 29.02 19.05 28.26
N ASP A 191 30.34 19.10 28.33
CA ASP A 191 31.18 20.28 28.19
C ASP A 191 31.02 20.89 26.78
N PHE A 192 30.39 22.07 26.71
CA PHE A 192 30.29 22.86 25.48
C PHE A 192 31.36 23.95 25.53
N GLY A 193 32.52 23.65 24.92
CA GLY A 193 33.56 24.63 24.63
C GLY A 193 33.13 25.62 23.54
N ALA A 194 33.47 26.89 23.78
CA ALA A 194 33.27 28.05 22.92
C ALA A 194 34.39 28.22 21.86
#